data_AF-A0A1G4NW61-F1
#
_entry.id   AF-A0A1G4NW61-F1
#
_cell.length_a   1.000
_cell.length_b   1.000
_cell.length_c   1.000
_cell.angle_alpha   90.00
_cell.angle_beta   90.00
_cell.angle_gamma   90.00
#
_symmetry.space_group_name_H-M   'P 1'
#
loop_
_entity.id
_entity.type
_entity.pdbx_description
1 polymer ?
#
loop_
_entity_poly.entity_id
_entity_poly.type
_entity_poly.pdbx_seq_one_letter_code
_entity_poly.pdbx_strand_id
1 'polypeptide(L)'
;MITYWATTQGTYLNNQVSNLFKKIYVKLNFNLYNKTSNILAIDIVDNRAKQELFKIILLELEILILDITELDINISDIEVLNKKILIDLINKSLINFRQIFKLSNVNIKMVRMRSLVPYRRISSEDHLLLQNLLIYLIFGSSGDTTQTYLFPNNKIPVQHVEILLDNLVIQLADLIFYCLINSDSSILVLFRFLKTNKICRNTYVSARSIATFKNNLIWNNYLSYYFQQPRIIYNNRYKVWIFSTKGLHCQYIYAHRENDLETLSNLHIFIIVLLELQDFILPKIQTIFLLIGKVLIYLVRYSITNSLKIVLKSIAIVTRNK
;
A
#
# COMPACT_ATOMS: atom_id res chain seq x y z
N MET A 1 26.05 -8.08 0.27
CA MET A 1 25.81 -9.45 -0.24
C MET A 1 24.34 -9.76 -0.07
N ILE A 2 23.63 -10.21 -1.11
CA ILE A 2 22.18 -10.50 -1.02
C ILE A 2 22.02 -11.83 -0.29
N THR A 3 21.25 -11.84 0.79
CA THR A 3 20.89 -13.07 1.52
C THR A 3 19.57 -13.61 0.97
N TYR A 4 19.55 -14.91 0.66
CA TYR A 4 18.37 -15.58 0.12
C TYR A 4 17.59 -16.31 1.21
N TRP A 5 16.28 -16.42 0.97
CA TRP A 5 15.34 -17.14 1.82
C TRP A 5 15.60 -18.65 1.74
N ALA A 6 15.21 -19.38 2.78
CA ALA A 6 15.32 -20.83 2.81
C ALA A 6 14.51 -21.47 1.68
N THR A 7 15.09 -22.49 1.03
CA THR A 7 14.51 -23.09 -0.16
C THR A 7 13.43 -24.10 0.15
N THR A 8 13.62 -24.93 1.18
CA THR A 8 12.75 -26.06 1.51
C THR A 8 12.28 -25.99 2.95
N GLN A 9 11.23 -26.75 3.25
CA GLN A 9 10.75 -27.00 4.60
C GLN A 9 11.85 -27.63 5.47
N GLY A 10 11.83 -27.29 6.76
CA GLY A 10 12.73 -27.85 7.75
C GLY A 10 13.16 -26.84 8.82
N THR A 11 14.07 -27.28 9.69
CA THR A 11 14.54 -26.51 10.85
C THR A 11 15.18 -25.17 10.44
N TYR A 12 15.86 -25.12 9.29
CA TYR A 12 16.47 -23.90 8.78
C TYR A 12 15.44 -22.83 8.41
N LEU A 13 14.36 -23.21 7.70
CA LEU A 13 13.25 -22.30 7.36
C LEU A 13 12.59 -21.80 8.64
N ASN A 14 12.24 -22.69 9.57
CA ASN A 14 11.61 -22.32 10.84
C ASN A 14 12.45 -21.31 11.65
N ASN A 15 13.77 -21.50 11.67
CA ASN A 15 14.69 -20.55 12.30
C ASN A 15 14.73 -19.19 11.57
N GLN A 16 14.69 -19.17 10.23
CA GLN A 16 14.60 -17.92 9.48
C GLN A 16 13.28 -17.19 9.73
N VAL A 17 12.16 -17.91 9.75
CA VAL A 17 10.84 -17.40 10.07
C VAL A 17 10.83 -16.80 11.48
N SER A 18 11.27 -17.54 12.50
CA SER A 18 11.36 -17.03 13.87
C SER A 18 12.22 -15.75 13.98
N ASN A 19 13.36 -15.72 13.29
CA ASN A 19 14.20 -14.52 13.23
C ASN A 19 13.51 -13.35 12.51
N LEU A 20 12.68 -13.62 11.51
CA LEU A 20 11.90 -12.60 10.82
C LEU A 20 10.87 -11.95 11.76
N PHE A 21 10.08 -12.75 12.47
CA PHE A 21 9.13 -12.24 13.47
C PHE A 21 9.84 -11.43 14.56
N LYS A 22 10.94 -11.95 15.09
CA LYS A 22 11.75 -11.23 16.08
C LYS A 22 12.20 -9.86 15.59
N LYS A 23 12.65 -9.76 14.33
CA LYS A 23 13.02 -8.47 13.72
C LYS A 23 11.83 -7.51 13.68
N ILE A 24 10.65 -7.97 13.27
CA ILE A 24 9.47 -7.12 13.18
C ILE A 24 9.02 -6.65 14.56
N TYR A 25 9.00 -7.53 15.57
CA TYR A 25 8.72 -7.13 16.95
C TYR A 25 9.67 -6.02 17.43
N VAL A 26 10.97 -6.10 17.08
CA VAL A 26 11.92 -5.02 17.37
C VAL A 26 11.55 -3.74 16.62
N LYS A 27 11.16 -3.84 15.33
CA LYS A 27 10.74 -2.66 14.55
C LYS A 27 9.53 -1.95 15.14
N LEU A 28 8.60 -2.67 15.79
CA LEU A 28 7.42 -2.08 16.42
C LEU A 28 7.78 -1.08 17.54
N ASN A 29 8.97 -1.21 18.15
CA ASN A 29 9.44 -0.29 19.18
C ASN A 29 9.91 1.06 18.61
N PHE A 30 10.09 1.18 17.30
CA PHE A 30 10.41 2.44 16.65
C PHE A 30 9.18 3.33 16.47
N ASN A 31 9.38 4.46 15.80
CA ASN A 31 8.32 5.38 15.50
C ASN A 31 7.33 4.79 14.48
N LEU A 32 6.03 4.81 14.79
CA LEU A 32 4.95 4.29 13.95
C LEU A 32 4.08 5.40 13.33
N TYR A 33 4.59 6.63 13.30
CA TYR A 33 3.93 7.71 12.59
C TYR A 33 3.96 7.47 11.08
N ASN A 34 2.80 7.61 10.45
CA ASN A 34 2.69 7.57 9.00
C ASN A 34 3.35 8.81 8.39
N LYS A 35 4.36 8.58 7.53
CA LYS A 35 5.07 9.61 6.78
C LYS A 35 4.67 9.64 5.30
N THR A 36 3.68 8.84 4.92
CA THR A 36 3.18 8.79 3.55
C THR A 36 2.12 9.88 3.33
N SER A 37 1.82 10.16 2.07
CA SER A 37 0.73 11.06 1.67
C SER A 37 -0.67 10.45 1.85
N ASN A 38 -0.75 9.16 2.18
CA ASN A 38 -2.01 8.42 2.24
C ASN A 38 -2.50 8.39 3.68
N ILE A 39 -3.79 8.65 3.87
CA ILE A 39 -4.43 8.60 5.18
C ILE A 39 -4.74 7.13 5.51
N LEU A 40 -4.19 6.64 6.60
CA LEU A 40 -4.50 5.31 7.15
C LEU A 40 -5.46 5.46 8.33
N ALA A 41 -6.38 4.53 8.49
CA ALA A 41 -7.31 4.45 9.61
C ALA A 41 -6.58 4.42 10.96
N ILE A 42 -5.43 3.75 11.03
CA ILE A 42 -4.59 3.69 12.23
C ILE A 42 -4.01 5.06 12.63
N ASP A 43 -4.03 6.09 11.76
CA ASP A 43 -3.43 7.40 12.06
C ASP A 43 -4.16 8.21 13.13
N ILE A 44 -5.42 7.88 13.40
CA ILE A 44 -6.19 8.48 14.50
C ILE A 44 -5.67 8.04 15.88
N VAL A 45 -4.97 6.91 15.93
CA VAL A 45 -4.51 6.25 17.15
C VAL A 45 -3.09 6.66 17.51
N ASP A 46 -2.78 6.65 18.80
CA ASP A 46 -1.44 6.84 19.33
C ASP A 46 -0.50 5.64 19.03
N ASN A 47 0.80 5.82 19.25
CA ASN A 47 1.77 4.78 18.94
C ASN A 47 1.59 3.53 19.82
N ARG A 48 1.09 3.68 21.05
CA ARG A 48 0.90 2.54 21.97
C ARG A 48 -0.18 1.60 21.46
N ALA A 49 -1.35 2.12 21.12
CA ALA A 49 -2.41 1.26 20.59
C ALA A 49 -2.12 0.74 19.17
N LYS A 50 -1.32 1.46 18.36
CA LYS A 50 -0.75 0.89 17.13
C LYS A 50 0.16 -0.31 17.41
N GLN A 51 1.09 -0.19 18.36
CA GLN A 51 1.98 -1.28 18.75
C GLN A 51 1.21 -2.51 19.20
N GLU A 52 0.22 -2.33 20.08
CA GLU A 52 -0.60 -3.44 20.55
C GLU A 52 -1.39 -4.11 19.42
N LEU A 53 -2.00 -3.33 18.51
CA LEU A 53 -2.69 -3.89 17.34
C LEU A 53 -1.74 -4.70 16.44
N PHE A 54 -0.54 -4.19 16.17
CA PHE A 54 0.44 -4.91 15.37
C PHE A 54 0.93 -6.20 16.04
N LYS A 55 1.13 -6.20 17.37
CA LYS A 55 1.50 -7.41 18.12
C LYS A 55 0.41 -8.47 18.06
N ILE A 56 -0.86 -8.07 18.17
CA ILE A 56 -2.00 -9.00 18.08
C ILE A 56 -2.01 -9.66 16.69
N ILE A 57 -1.89 -8.87 15.62
CA ILE A 57 -1.90 -9.40 14.25
C ILE A 57 -0.74 -10.37 14.03
N LEU A 58 0.46 -10.03 14.53
CA LEU A 58 1.62 -10.93 14.45
C LEU A 58 1.38 -12.24 15.20
N LEU A 59 0.84 -12.17 16.41
CA LEU A 59 0.55 -13.34 17.24
C LEU A 59 -0.51 -14.25 16.58
N GLU A 60 -1.58 -13.67 16.04
CA GLU A 60 -2.58 -14.45 15.30
C GLU A 60 -2.00 -15.09 14.04
N LEU A 61 -1.06 -14.41 13.38
CA LEU A 61 -0.39 -14.95 12.20
C LEU A 61 0.59 -16.07 12.57
N GLU A 62 1.29 -15.98 13.70
CA GLU A 62 2.12 -17.07 14.23
C GLU A 62 1.28 -18.32 14.54
N ILE A 63 0.15 -18.16 15.22
CA ILE A 63 -0.80 -19.25 15.49
C ILE A 63 -1.29 -19.87 14.17
N LEU A 64 -1.67 -19.03 13.21
CA LEU A 64 -2.14 -19.48 11.91
C LEU A 64 -1.09 -20.27 11.13
N ILE A 65 0.20 -19.87 11.20
CA ILE A 65 1.28 -20.65 10.59
C ILE A 65 1.39 -22.02 11.25
N LEU A 66 1.36 -22.08 12.59
CA LEU A 66 1.41 -23.33 13.33
C LEU A 66 0.24 -24.24 12.98
N ASP A 67 -0.99 -23.71 12.99
CA ASP A 67 -2.21 -24.44 12.61
C ASP A 67 -2.09 -25.03 11.19
N ILE A 68 -1.63 -24.25 10.21
CA ILE A 68 -1.47 -24.72 8.83
C ILE A 68 -0.39 -25.81 8.74
N THR A 69 0.72 -25.67 9.48
CA THR A 69 1.79 -26.67 9.52
C THR A 69 1.37 -27.96 10.21
N GLU A 70 0.55 -27.90 11.25
CA GLU A 70 0.04 -29.09 11.96
C GLU A 70 -1.01 -29.86 11.16
N LEU A 71 -1.76 -29.15 10.31
CA LEU A 71 -2.81 -29.72 9.47
C LEU A 71 -2.28 -30.30 8.14
N ASP A 72 -0.96 -30.26 7.89
CA ASP A 72 -0.30 -30.75 6.67
C ASP A 72 -0.99 -30.25 5.38
N ILE A 73 -1.39 -28.98 5.38
CA ILE A 73 -2.10 -28.34 4.25
C ILE A 73 -1.14 -28.20 3.06
N ASN A 74 -1.59 -28.50 1.85
CA ASN A 74 -0.76 -28.35 0.64
C ASN A 74 -0.83 -26.94 0.05
N ILE A 75 0.12 -26.61 -0.84
CA ILE A 75 0.16 -25.31 -1.54
C ILE A 75 -1.17 -25.04 -2.26
N SER A 76 -1.71 -26.02 -3.00
CA SER A 76 -2.99 -25.89 -3.71
C SER A 76 -4.17 -25.56 -2.79
N ASP A 77 -4.15 -26.09 -1.57
CA ASP A 77 -5.20 -25.83 -0.59
C ASP A 77 -5.11 -24.39 -0.08
N ILE A 78 -3.90 -23.84 0.06
CA ILE A 78 -3.71 -22.42 0.38
C ILE A 78 -4.29 -21.54 -0.71
N GLU A 79 -4.07 -21.85 -1.99
CA GLU A 79 -4.61 -21.04 -3.10
C GLU A 79 -6.15 -21.00 -3.06
N VAL A 80 -6.79 -22.13 -2.76
CA VAL A 80 -8.26 -22.23 -2.66
C VAL A 80 -8.80 -21.55 -1.39
N LEU A 81 -8.11 -21.74 -0.25
CA LEU A 81 -8.58 -21.28 1.06
C LEU A 81 -8.13 -19.86 1.40
N ASN A 82 -7.24 -19.23 0.62
CA ASN A 82 -6.60 -17.96 0.94
C ASN A 82 -7.58 -16.88 1.43
N LYS A 83 -8.69 -16.68 0.72
CA LYS A 83 -9.73 -15.70 1.12
C LYS A 83 -10.33 -16.01 2.48
N LYS A 84 -10.59 -17.29 2.77
CA LYS A 84 -11.15 -17.73 4.06
C LYS A 84 -10.13 -17.55 5.19
N ILE A 85 -8.87 -17.91 4.93
CA ILE A 85 -7.75 -17.73 5.87
C ILE A 85 -7.57 -16.25 6.21
N LEU A 86 -7.57 -15.37 5.20
CA LEU A 86 -7.48 -13.92 5.40
C LEU A 86 -8.62 -13.37 6.25
N ILE A 87 -9.86 -13.78 5.96
CA ILE A 87 -11.04 -13.38 6.74
C ILE A 87 -10.92 -13.85 8.18
N ASP A 88 -10.51 -15.09 8.40
CA ASP A 88 -10.35 -15.67 9.74
C ASP A 88 -9.30 -14.91 10.55
N LEU A 89 -8.12 -14.66 9.95
CA LEU A 89 -7.04 -13.88 10.56
C LEU A 89 -7.52 -12.48 10.97
N ILE A 90 -8.26 -11.80 10.09
CA ILE A 90 -8.81 -10.48 10.40
C ILE A 90 -9.81 -10.56 11.56
N ASN A 91 -10.69 -11.55 11.57
CA ASN A 91 -11.72 -11.69 12.59
C ASN A 91 -11.11 -11.99 13.96
N LYS A 92 -10.19 -12.95 14.04
CA LYS A 92 -9.48 -13.29 15.27
C LYS A 92 -8.73 -12.07 15.82
N SER A 93 -7.98 -11.37 14.96
CA SER A 93 -7.27 -10.14 15.32
C SER A 93 -8.22 -9.05 15.84
N LEU A 94 -9.38 -8.86 15.19
CA LEU A 94 -10.40 -7.89 15.60
C LEU A 94 -11.02 -8.26 16.95
N ILE A 95 -11.34 -9.54 17.17
CA ILE A 95 -11.90 -10.04 18.43
C ILE A 95 -10.91 -9.80 19.58
N ASN A 96 -9.63 -10.14 19.39
CA ASN A 96 -8.62 -10.00 20.42
C ASN A 96 -8.31 -8.53 20.72
N PHE A 97 -8.27 -7.68 19.70
CA PHE A 97 -8.16 -6.24 19.90
C PHE A 97 -9.36 -5.67 20.68
N ARG A 98 -10.58 -6.14 20.40
CA ARG A 98 -11.78 -5.71 21.13
C ARG A 98 -11.74 -6.11 22.60
N GLN A 99 -11.22 -7.29 22.92
CA GLN A 99 -11.11 -7.78 24.30
C GLN A 99 -10.14 -6.90 25.10
N ILE A 100 -8.98 -6.57 24.55
CA ILE A 100 -7.96 -5.73 25.21
C ILE A 100 -8.50 -4.33 25.51
N PHE A 101 -9.23 -3.72 24.56
CA PHE A 101 -9.78 -2.37 24.72
C PHE A 101 -11.23 -2.33 25.24
N LYS A 102 -11.75 -3.46 25.76
CA LYS A 102 -13.10 -3.58 26.36
C LYS A 102 -14.22 -2.93 25.54
N LEU A 103 -14.26 -3.23 24.22
CA LEU A 103 -15.31 -2.75 23.33
C LEU A 103 -16.64 -3.49 23.58
N SER A 104 -17.42 -3.01 24.55
CA SER A 104 -18.64 -3.68 25.02
C SER A 104 -19.83 -3.64 24.07
N ASN A 105 -19.91 -2.71 23.10
CA ASN A 105 -21.17 -2.47 22.36
C ASN A 105 -21.05 -2.26 20.84
N VAL A 106 -19.94 -2.65 20.21
CA VAL A 106 -19.79 -2.48 18.75
C VAL A 106 -20.09 -3.80 18.04
N ASN A 107 -21.33 -3.96 17.56
CA ASN A 107 -21.74 -5.06 16.69
C ASN A 107 -21.24 -4.82 15.26
N ILE A 108 -19.97 -5.12 14.98
CA ILE A 108 -19.48 -5.22 13.59
C ILE A 108 -20.00 -6.54 13.02
N LYS A 109 -21.10 -6.46 12.26
CA LYS A 109 -21.59 -7.63 11.51
C LYS A 109 -20.63 -7.94 10.36
N MET A 110 -20.14 -9.17 10.29
CA MET A 110 -19.31 -9.73 9.21
C MET A 110 -19.82 -9.41 7.79
N VAL A 111 -21.14 -9.48 7.58
CA VAL A 111 -21.78 -9.16 6.29
C VAL A 111 -21.48 -7.73 5.83
N ARG A 112 -21.38 -6.79 6.79
CA ARG A 112 -21.08 -5.39 6.51
C ARG A 112 -19.61 -5.14 6.22
N MET A 113 -18.71 -6.02 6.68
CA MET A 113 -17.29 -5.89 6.41
C MET A 113 -16.98 -6.07 4.92
N ARG A 114 -17.67 -7.02 4.27
CA ARG A 114 -17.51 -7.32 2.83
C ARG A 114 -17.93 -6.17 1.90
N SER A 115 -18.79 -5.27 2.36
CA SER A 115 -19.21 -4.11 1.56
C SER A 115 -18.24 -2.92 1.66
N LEU A 116 -17.30 -2.94 2.60
CA LEU A 116 -16.33 -1.87 2.77
C LEU A 116 -15.35 -1.86 1.60
N VAL A 117 -15.14 -0.67 1.02
CA VAL A 117 -14.16 -0.43 -0.05
C VAL A 117 -12.75 -0.96 0.29
N PRO A 118 -12.15 -0.71 1.48
CA PRO A 118 -10.82 -1.24 1.78
C PRO A 118 -10.79 -2.78 1.87
N TYR A 119 -11.89 -3.41 2.30
CA TYR A 119 -11.99 -4.87 2.28
C TYR A 119 -12.05 -5.40 0.85
N ARG A 120 -12.85 -4.77 -0.03
CA ARG A 120 -12.89 -5.15 -1.45
C ARG A 120 -11.52 -5.03 -2.11
N ARG A 121 -10.79 -3.95 -1.83
CA ARG A 121 -9.41 -3.76 -2.29
C ARG A 121 -8.52 -4.92 -1.85
N ILE A 122 -8.47 -5.19 -0.55
CA ILE A 122 -7.61 -6.24 0.03
C ILE A 122 -8.03 -7.64 -0.45
N SER A 123 -9.33 -7.90 -0.59
CA SER A 123 -9.86 -9.19 -1.06
C SER A 123 -9.62 -9.43 -2.55
N SER A 124 -9.38 -8.39 -3.35
CA SER A 124 -8.96 -8.51 -4.75
C SER A 124 -7.45 -8.74 -4.89
N GLU A 125 -6.67 -8.40 -3.86
CA GLU A 125 -5.21 -8.49 -3.85
C GLU A 125 -4.71 -9.53 -2.83
N ASP A 126 -5.58 -10.46 -2.46
CA ASP A 126 -5.34 -11.43 -1.40
C ASP A 126 -4.20 -12.39 -1.74
N HIS A 127 -4.03 -12.73 -3.02
CA HIS A 127 -2.92 -13.56 -3.49
C HIS A 127 -1.55 -12.87 -3.28
N LEU A 128 -1.45 -11.56 -3.57
CA LEU A 128 -0.22 -10.77 -3.34
C LEU A 128 0.03 -10.49 -1.87
N LEU A 129 -1.03 -10.35 -1.08
CA LEU A 129 -0.94 -9.95 0.32
C LEU A 129 -0.60 -11.13 1.24
N LEU A 130 -1.39 -12.21 1.18
CA LEU A 130 -1.33 -13.31 2.15
C LEU A 130 -0.80 -14.61 1.54
N GLN A 131 -1.31 -15.03 0.37
CA GLN A 131 -0.96 -16.34 -0.22
C GLN A 131 0.55 -16.46 -0.44
N ASN A 132 1.16 -15.52 -1.15
CA ASN A 132 2.61 -15.53 -1.41
C ASN A 132 3.43 -15.56 -0.11
N LEU A 133 3.00 -14.79 0.89
CA LEU A 133 3.66 -14.76 2.18
C LEU A 133 3.55 -16.11 2.90
N LEU A 134 2.37 -16.73 2.97
CA LEU A 134 2.18 -18.05 3.57
C LEU A 134 3.03 -19.12 2.88
N ILE A 135 3.08 -19.09 1.54
CA ILE A 135 3.93 -19.99 0.77
C ILE A 135 5.39 -19.85 1.20
N TYR A 136 5.90 -18.61 1.30
CA TYR A 136 7.29 -18.37 1.71
C TYR A 136 7.57 -18.77 3.16
N LEU A 137 6.63 -18.52 4.08
CA LEU A 137 6.83 -18.83 5.49
C LEU A 137 6.74 -20.33 5.77
N ILE A 138 5.91 -21.07 5.03
CA ILE A 138 5.61 -22.49 5.31
C ILE A 138 6.40 -23.44 4.42
N PHE A 139 6.52 -23.17 3.13
CA PHE A 139 7.17 -24.07 2.16
C PHE A 139 8.56 -23.59 1.72
N GLY A 140 8.90 -22.33 2.00
CA GLY A 140 10.13 -21.71 1.53
C GLY A 140 10.05 -21.28 0.07
N SER A 141 11.20 -20.93 -0.53
CA SER A 141 11.22 -20.39 -1.89
C SER A 141 10.90 -21.41 -2.98
N SER A 142 10.98 -22.73 -2.70
CA SER A 142 10.63 -23.76 -3.68
C SER A 142 9.13 -23.90 -3.90
N GLY A 143 8.31 -23.39 -2.98
CA GLY A 143 6.86 -23.40 -3.10
C GLY A 143 6.31 -22.33 -4.05
N ASP A 144 7.14 -21.42 -4.55
CA ASP A 144 6.69 -20.35 -5.45
C ASP A 144 6.47 -20.87 -6.88
N THR A 145 5.22 -21.23 -7.16
CA THR A 145 4.76 -21.67 -8.48
C THR A 145 4.24 -20.51 -9.33
N THR A 146 3.92 -19.38 -8.70
CA THR A 146 3.10 -18.31 -9.29
C THR A 146 3.89 -17.33 -10.16
N GLN A 147 5.22 -17.32 -10.05
CA GLN A 147 6.13 -16.37 -10.75
C GLN A 147 5.66 -14.91 -10.62
N THR A 148 4.99 -14.56 -9.51
CA THR A 148 4.43 -13.23 -9.28
C THR A 148 5.49 -12.14 -9.23
N TYR A 149 6.71 -12.49 -8.82
CA TYR A 149 7.85 -11.59 -8.75
C TYR A 149 8.97 -12.03 -9.70
N LEU A 150 9.65 -11.06 -10.31
CA LEU A 150 10.79 -11.27 -11.21
C LEU A 150 12.07 -11.65 -10.43
N PHE A 151 12.05 -12.79 -9.74
CA PHE A 151 13.23 -13.36 -9.10
C PHE A 151 13.65 -14.66 -9.81
N PRO A 152 14.96 -14.98 -9.84
CA PRO A 152 15.39 -16.29 -10.31
C PRO A 152 14.83 -17.39 -9.39
N ASN A 153 14.58 -18.58 -9.96
CA ASN A 153 14.06 -19.73 -9.22
C ASN A 153 14.88 -19.98 -7.94
N ASN A 154 14.17 -20.17 -6.83
CA ASN A 154 14.71 -20.44 -5.50
C ASN A 154 15.68 -19.38 -4.96
N LYS A 155 15.66 -18.15 -5.52
CA LYS A 155 16.54 -17.04 -5.10
C LYS A 155 15.73 -15.82 -4.66
N ILE A 156 14.82 -16.05 -3.73
CA ILE A 156 13.99 -14.98 -3.15
C ILE A 156 14.81 -14.24 -2.08
N PRO A 157 14.95 -12.91 -2.16
CA PRO A 157 15.67 -12.15 -1.14
C PRO A 157 14.96 -12.17 0.21
N VAL A 158 15.69 -12.34 1.31
CA VAL A 158 15.11 -12.26 2.68
C VAL A 158 14.37 -10.94 2.90
N GLN A 159 14.91 -9.84 2.38
CA GLN A 159 14.31 -8.51 2.49
C GLN A 159 12.93 -8.43 1.80
N HIS A 160 12.70 -9.22 0.76
CA HIS A 160 11.41 -9.24 0.07
C HIS A 160 10.32 -9.84 0.96
N VAL A 161 10.61 -10.99 1.60
CA VAL A 161 9.69 -11.62 2.57
C VAL A 161 9.42 -10.70 3.76
N GLU A 162 10.44 -9.98 4.22
CA GLU A 162 10.31 -8.96 5.27
C GLU A 162 9.38 -7.81 4.87
N ILE A 163 9.50 -7.31 3.63
CA ILE A 163 8.60 -6.28 3.10
C ILE A 163 7.16 -6.77 3.01
N LEU A 164 6.93 -8.02 2.60
CA LEU A 164 5.60 -8.61 2.51
C LEU A 164 4.95 -8.74 3.90
N LEU A 165 5.71 -9.20 4.90
CA LEU A 165 5.21 -9.32 6.26
C LEU A 165 4.93 -7.95 6.91
N ASP A 166 5.84 -6.98 6.75
CA ASP A 166 5.60 -5.60 7.18
C ASP A 166 4.30 -5.05 6.55
N ASN A 167 4.13 -5.27 5.24
CA ASN A 167 2.97 -4.81 4.49
C ASN A 167 1.67 -5.45 4.97
N LEU A 168 1.67 -6.76 5.18
CA LEU A 168 0.50 -7.48 5.69
C LEU A 168 0.04 -6.92 7.04
N VAL A 169 0.97 -6.79 7.99
CA VAL A 169 0.65 -6.32 9.35
C VAL A 169 0.06 -4.91 9.30
N ILE A 170 0.62 -4.01 8.49
CA ILE A 170 0.12 -2.63 8.36
C ILE A 170 -1.26 -2.59 7.68
N GLN A 171 -1.45 -3.34 6.59
CA GLN A 171 -2.73 -3.37 5.87
C GLN A 171 -3.85 -3.99 6.70
N LEU A 172 -3.58 -5.06 7.46
CA LEU A 172 -4.56 -5.66 8.36
C LEU A 172 -4.93 -4.71 9.49
N ALA A 173 -3.95 -4.04 10.10
CA ALA A 173 -4.22 -3.05 11.14
C ALA A 173 -5.07 -1.88 10.63
N ASP A 174 -4.75 -1.36 9.44
CA ASP A 174 -5.53 -0.33 8.76
C ASP A 174 -6.98 -0.77 8.57
N LEU A 175 -7.19 -1.98 8.07
CA LEU A 175 -8.51 -2.53 7.82
C LEU A 175 -9.30 -2.81 9.11
N ILE A 176 -8.67 -3.40 10.13
CA ILE A 176 -9.30 -3.64 11.44
C ILE A 176 -9.75 -2.32 12.05
N PHE A 177 -8.87 -1.31 12.04
CA PHE A 177 -9.21 -0.01 12.60
C PHE A 177 -10.25 0.74 11.76
N TYR A 178 -10.22 0.59 10.44
CA TYR A 178 -11.26 1.10 9.55
C TYR A 178 -12.64 0.50 9.89
N CYS A 179 -12.70 -0.80 10.18
CA CYS A 179 -13.94 -1.47 10.60
C CYS A 179 -14.48 -0.90 11.92
N LEU A 180 -13.60 -0.57 12.87
CA LEU A 180 -13.98 0.08 14.12
C LEU A 180 -14.55 1.49 13.88
N ILE A 181 -13.89 2.31 13.06
CA ILE A 181 -14.33 3.67 12.71
C ILE A 181 -15.66 3.66 11.93
N ASN A 182 -15.82 2.70 11.03
CA ASN A 182 -17.00 2.60 10.16
C ASN A 182 -18.12 1.73 10.73
N SER A 183 -18.00 1.31 11.98
CA SER A 183 -19.08 0.66 12.72
C SER A 183 -20.28 1.62 12.87
N ASP A 184 -21.49 1.08 13.07
CA ASP A 184 -22.77 1.83 13.17
C ASP A 184 -22.86 2.82 14.34
N SER A 185 -21.79 2.95 15.12
CA SER A 185 -21.73 3.88 16.24
C SER A 185 -21.76 5.33 15.74
N SER A 186 -22.48 6.18 16.48
CA SER A 186 -22.40 7.62 16.26
C SER A 186 -20.96 8.11 16.47
N ILE A 187 -20.57 9.20 15.80
CA ILE A 187 -19.23 9.79 15.94
C ILE A 187 -18.91 10.13 17.41
N LEU A 188 -19.94 10.48 18.19
CA LEU A 188 -19.82 10.72 19.64
C LEU A 188 -19.43 9.45 20.42
N VAL A 189 -19.98 8.29 20.05
CA VAL A 189 -19.61 7.01 20.67
C VAL A 189 -18.18 6.64 20.31
N LEU A 190 -17.78 6.80 19.04
CA LEU A 190 -16.38 6.60 18.61
C LEU A 190 -15.42 7.53 19.37
N PHE A 191 -15.76 8.80 19.50
CA PHE A 191 -14.97 9.78 20.26
C PHE A 191 -14.84 9.39 21.75
N ARG A 192 -15.95 9.00 22.39
CA ARG A 192 -15.95 8.53 23.78
C ARG A 192 -15.08 7.29 23.93
N PHE A 193 -15.19 6.32 23.03
CA PHE A 193 -14.34 5.12 23.02
C PHE A 193 -12.85 5.47 22.96
N LEU A 194 -12.44 6.31 22.00
CA LEU A 194 -11.04 6.70 21.83
C LEU A 194 -10.52 7.47 23.05
N LYS A 195 -11.37 8.29 23.68
CA LYS A 195 -11.00 9.10 24.86
C LYS A 195 -10.93 8.27 26.14
N THR A 196 -11.92 7.42 26.42
CA THR A 196 -11.96 6.57 27.61
C THR A 196 -10.79 5.60 27.65
N ASN A 197 -10.43 5.03 26.50
CA ASN A 197 -9.30 4.11 26.39
C ASN A 197 -7.94 4.81 26.23
N LYS A 198 -7.91 6.15 26.19
CA LYS A 198 -6.68 6.96 26.04
C LYS A 198 -5.82 6.56 24.83
N ILE A 199 -6.46 6.15 23.74
CA ILE A 199 -5.81 5.69 22.49
C ILE A 199 -5.81 6.75 21.39
N CYS A 200 -6.53 7.86 21.59
CA CYS A 200 -6.61 8.93 20.60
C CYS A 200 -5.30 9.72 20.52
N ARG A 201 -4.83 10.03 19.31
CA ARG A 201 -3.73 10.97 19.11
C ARG A 201 -4.14 12.39 19.51
N ASN A 202 -3.21 13.17 20.06
CA ASN A 202 -3.43 14.55 20.49
C ASN A 202 -3.92 15.50 19.39
N THR A 203 -3.81 15.15 18.11
CA THR A 203 -4.36 15.94 17.00
C THR A 203 -5.89 15.85 16.90
N TYR A 204 -6.48 14.78 17.42
CA TYR A 204 -7.91 14.47 17.29
C TYR A 204 -8.65 14.63 18.62
N VAL A 205 -8.60 15.85 19.18
CA VAL A 205 -9.14 16.17 20.52
C VAL A 205 -10.67 16.34 20.53
N SER A 206 -11.28 16.58 19.37
CA SER A 206 -12.72 16.91 19.27
C SER A 206 -13.48 15.94 18.36
N ALA A 207 -14.79 15.77 18.63
CA ALA A 207 -15.67 15.00 17.76
C ALA A 207 -15.67 15.52 16.30
N ARG A 208 -15.50 16.83 16.09
CA ARG A 208 -15.37 17.43 14.76
C ARG A 208 -14.08 17.00 14.05
N SER A 209 -12.94 16.97 14.75
CA SER A 209 -11.68 16.49 14.19
C SER A 209 -11.74 15.01 13.79
N ILE A 210 -12.49 14.20 14.54
CA ILE A 210 -12.72 12.79 14.20
C ILE A 210 -13.66 12.64 13.01
N ALA A 211 -14.72 13.45 12.94
CA ALA A 211 -15.63 13.46 11.80
C ALA A 211 -14.91 13.82 10.49
N THR A 212 -14.08 14.87 10.53
CA THR A 212 -13.28 15.29 9.36
C THR A 212 -12.25 14.23 8.97
N PHE A 213 -11.58 13.60 9.94
CA PHE A 213 -10.70 12.46 9.68
C PHE A 213 -11.45 11.30 9.00
N LYS A 214 -12.60 10.88 9.53
CA LYS A 214 -13.42 9.82 8.96
C LYS A 214 -13.85 10.13 7.53
N ASN A 215 -14.29 11.35 7.25
CA ASN A 215 -14.69 11.77 5.90
C ASN A 215 -13.51 11.71 4.92
N ASN A 216 -12.35 12.24 5.32
CA ASN A 216 -11.14 12.21 4.50
C ASN A 216 -10.65 10.79 4.27
N LEU A 217 -10.74 9.91 5.28
CA LEU A 217 -10.40 8.49 5.18
C LEU A 217 -11.28 7.76 4.16
N ILE A 218 -12.60 7.98 4.23
CA ILE A 218 -13.57 7.41 3.28
C ILE A 218 -13.23 7.88 1.86
N TRP A 219 -13.07 9.19 1.65
CA TRP A 219 -12.73 9.75 0.35
C TRP A 219 -11.40 9.21 -0.20
N ASN A 220 -10.37 9.15 0.63
CA ASN A 220 -9.07 8.59 0.26
C ASN A 220 -9.19 7.12 -0.15
N ASN A 221 -10.00 6.32 0.55
CA ASN A 221 -10.23 4.92 0.19
C ASN A 221 -10.96 4.77 -1.15
N TYR A 222 -12.00 5.58 -1.40
CA TYR A 222 -12.68 5.61 -2.70
C TYR A 222 -11.73 6.00 -3.84
N LEU A 223 -10.94 7.05 -3.65
CA LEU A 223 -9.96 7.49 -4.63
C LEU A 223 -8.88 6.41 -4.86
N SER A 224 -8.46 5.74 -3.79
CA SER A 224 -7.47 4.66 -3.89
C SER A 224 -7.99 3.45 -4.66
N TYR A 225 -9.25 3.05 -4.41
CA TYR A 225 -9.86 1.90 -5.05
C TYR A 225 -10.19 2.17 -6.51
N TYR A 226 -10.94 3.24 -6.80
CA TYR A 226 -11.40 3.48 -8.16
C TYR A 226 -10.28 4.00 -9.07
N PHE A 227 -9.39 4.88 -8.61
CA PHE A 227 -8.39 5.51 -9.50
C PHE A 227 -6.97 4.95 -9.32
N GLN A 228 -6.50 4.79 -8.08
CA GLN A 228 -5.11 4.39 -7.86
C GLN A 228 -4.89 2.89 -8.12
N GLN A 229 -5.82 2.03 -7.72
CA GLN A 229 -5.70 0.58 -7.89
C GLN A 229 -5.58 0.16 -9.36
N PRO A 230 -6.48 0.55 -10.29
CA PRO A 230 -6.32 0.19 -11.69
C PRO A 230 -5.04 0.74 -12.30
N ARG A 231 -4.62 1.95 -11.91
CA ARG A 231 -3.33 2.50 -12.34
C ARG A 231 -2.15 1.65 -11.87
N ILE A 232 -2.20 1.14 -10.65
CA ILE A 232 -1.14 0.30 -10.07
C ILE A 232 -1.10 -1.06 -10.77
N ILE A 233 -2.26 -1.66 -11.02
CA ILE A 233 -2.40 -2.92 -11.77
C ILE A 233 -1.86 -2.77 -13.20
N TYR A 234 -2.31 -1.75 -13.93
CA TYR A 234 -1.85 -1.45 -15.30
C TYR A 234 -0.32 -1.26 -15.39
N ASN A 235 0.30 -0.73 -14.34
CA ASN A 235 1.75 -0.53 -14.29
C ASN A 235 2.54 -1.76 -13.77
N ASN A 236 1.91 -2.92 -13.53
CA ASN A 236 2.53 -4.11 -12.94
C ASN A 236 3.29 -3.81 -11.64
N ARG A 237 2.66 -3.01 -10.78
CA ARG A 237 3.22 -2.62 -9.48
C ARG A 237 2.33 -3.12 -8.36
N TYR A 238 2.95 -3.26 -7.19
CA TYR A 238 2.27 -3.48 -5.94
C TYR A 238 2.76 -2.47 -4.90
N LYS A 239 1.80 -1.80 -4.24
CA LYS A 239 2.08 -0.76 -3.25
C LYS A 239 2.24 -1.42 -1.89
N VAL A 240 3.43 -1.36 -1.32
CA VAL A 240 3.76 -1.98 -0.04
C VAL A 240 4.04 -0.95 1.05
N TRP A 241 3.64 -1.28 2.27
CA TRP A 241 3.87 -0.50 3.48
C TRP A 241 4.97 -1.14 4.31
N ILE A 242 5.88 -0.33 4.84
CA ILE A 242 7.10 -0.82 5.49
C ILE A 242 7.33 -0.07 6.80
N PHE A 243 7.79 -0.79 7.82
CA PHE A 243 8.27 -0.21 9.06
C PHE A 243 9.69 0.32 8.89
N SER A 244 9.90 1.58 9.27
CA SER A 244 11.23 2.19 9.28
C SER A 244 11.46 2.91 10.61
N THR A 245 12.72 3.11 10.97
CA THR A 245 13.13 3.82 12.19
C THR A 245 12.50 5.22 12.29
N LYS A 246 12.22 5.83 11.14
CA LYS A 246 11.65 7.17 11.03
C LYS A 246 10.11 7.18 11.09
N GLY A 247 9.42 6.07 10.86
CA GLY A 247 7.97 6.04 10.66
C GLY A 247 7.55 4.95 9.68
N LEU A 248 6.25 4.91 9.37
CA LEU A 248 5.72 4.09 8.27
C LEU A 248 6.01 4.80 6.94
N HIS A 249 6.56 4.04 6.01
CA HIS A 249 6.82 4.48 4.65
C HIS A 249 6.13 3.54 3.66
N CYS A 250 5.99 4.02 2.42
CA CYS A 250 5.44 3.24 1.33
C CYS A 250 6.41 3.24 0.15
N GLN A 251 6.52 2.09 -0.51
CA GLN A 251 7.25 1.95 -1.77
C GLN A 251 6.42 1.09 -2.75
N TYR A 252 6.86 1.09 -4.00
CA TYR A 252 6.32 0.20 -5.02
C TYR A 252 7.31 -0.92 -5.29
N ILE A 253 6.81 -2.15 -5.29
CA ILE A 253 7.53 -3.31 -5.80
C ILE A 253 6.91 -3.74 -7.13
N TYR A 254 7.70 -4.37 -7.98
CA TYR A 254 7.15 -5.02 -9.17
C TYR A 254 6.30 -6.22 -8.75
N ALA A 255 5.19 -6.44 -9.45
CA ALA A 255 4.40 -7.67 -9.35
C ALA A 255 3.79 -7.94 -10.72
N HIS A 256 3.84 -9.18 -11.20
CA HIS A 256 3.19 -9.60 -12.43
C HIS A 256 1.68 -9.75 -12.16
N ARG A 257 0.86 -8.93 -12.81
CA ARG A 257 -0.57 -8.76 -12.49
C ARG A 257 -1.48 -8.81 -13.73
N GLU A 258 -1.09 -9.58 -14.75
CA GLU A 258 -1.90 -9.69 -15.97
C GLU A 258 -3.26 -10.34 -15.68
N ASN A 259 -3.29 -11.41 -14.88
CA ASN A 259 -4.52 -12.09 -14.48
C ASN A 259 -5.48 -11.19 -13.69
N ASP A 260 -4.94 -10.19 -12.96
CA ASP A 260 -5.77 -9.27 -12.19
C ASP A 260 -6.61 -8.36 -13.09
N LEU A 261 -6.15 -8.06 -14.31
CA LEU A 261 -6.86 -7.21 -15.27
C LEU A 261 -8.22 -7.80 -15.64
N GLU A 262 -8.33 -9.12 -15.72
CA GLU A 262 -9.57 -9.82 -16.04
C GLU A 262 -10.61 -9.73 -14.91
N THR A 263 -10.16 -9.55 -13.67
CA THR A 263 -11.03 -9.47 -12.48
C THR A 263 -11.53 -8.05 -12.20
N LEU A 264 -11.09 -7.06 -12.99
CA LEU A 264 -11.45 -5.66 -12.81
C LEU A 264 -12.90 -5.38 -13.20
N SER A 265 -13.56 -4.50 -12.45
CA SER A 265 -14.90 -4.03 -12.83
C SER A 265 -14.85 -3.06 -14.01
N ASN A 266 -15.97 -2.91 -14.72
CA ASN A 266 -16.11 -2.04 -15.90
C ASN A 266 -15.64 -0.58 -15.65
N LEU A 267 -15.84 -0.05 -14.44
CA LEU A 267 -15.35 1.29 -14.08
C LEU A 267 -13.81 1.35 -14.02
N HIS A 268 -13.17 0.30 -13.52
CA HIS A 268 -11.71 0.22 -13.50
C HIS A 268 -11.15 0.08 -14.92
N ILE A 269 -11.79 -0.73 -15.77
CA ILE A 269 -11.42 -0.87 -17.19
C ILE A 269 -11.52 0.48 -17.90
N PHE A 270 -12.60 1.24 -17.69
CA PHE A 270 -12.74 2.59 -18.25
C PHE A 270 -11.59 3.52 -17.84
N ILE A 271 -11.14 3.44 -16.58
CA ILE A 271 -10.00 4.23 -16.09
C ILE A 271 -8.69 3.79 -16.74
N ILE A 272 -8.50 2.49 -16.99
CA ILE A 272 -7.34 1.99 -17.74
C ILE A 272 -7.35 2.52 -19.17
N VAL A 273 -8.49 2.49 -19.87
CA VAL A 273 -8.63 3.06 -21.21
C VAL A 273 -8.27 4.55 -21.23
N LEU A 274 -8.67 5.31 -20.21
CA LEU A 274 -8.27 6.71 -20.08
C LEU A 274 -6.75 6.88 -19.89
N LEU A 275 -6.10 5.99 -19.14
CA LEU A 275 -4.65 5.98 -18.96
C LEU A 275 -3.93 5.62 -20.27
N GLU A 276 -4.41 4.63 -21.01
CA GLU A 276 -3.86 4.26 -22.33
C GLU A 276 -4.01 5.42 -23.33
N LEU A 277 -5.17 6.08 -23.34
CA LEU A 277 -5.40 7.26 -24.16
C LEU A 277 -4.46 8.40 -23.76
N GLN A 278 -4.27 8.62 -22.46
CA GLN A 278 -3.30 9.58 -21.95
C GLN A 278 -1.88 9.25 -22.43
N ASP A 279 -1.43 8.00 -22.31
CA ASP A 279 -0.10 7.56 -22.72
C ASP A 279 0.11 7.66 -24.24
N PHE A 280 -0.96 7.51 -25.03
CA PHE A 280 -0.92 7.71 -26.48
C PHE A 280 -0.87 9.17 -26.91
N ILE A 281 -1.61 10.05 -26.20
CA ILE A 281 -1.77 11.47 -26.57
C ILE A 281 -0.63 12.33 -26.01
N LEU A 282 -0.19 12.10 -24.76
CA LEU A 282 0.80 12.94 -24.10
C LEU A 282 2.11 13.10 -24.89
N PRO A 283 2.73 12.04 -25.45
CA PRO A 283 3.95 12.19 -26.23
C PRO A 283 3.76 13.07 -27.46
N LYS A 284 2.60 12.97 -28.12
CA LYS A 284 2.26 13.77 -29.31
C LYS A 284 2.05 15.24 -28.97
N ILE A 285 1.38 15.52 -27.85
CA ILE A 285 1.22 16.90 -27.37
C ILE A 285 2.59 17.49 -27.02
N GLN A 286 3.45 16.73 -26.34
CA GLN A 286 4.80 17.18 -25.98
C GLN A 286 5.66 17.49 -27.21
N THR A 287 5.60 16.68 -28.27
CA THR A 287 6.36 16.96 -29.51
C THR A 287 5.86 18.22 -30.21
N ILE A 288 4.54 18.46 -30.24
CA ILE A 288 3.96 19.70 -30.78
C ILE A 288 4.43 20.92 -29.98
N PHE A 289 4.39 20.86 -28.64
CA PHE A 289 4.89 21.95 -27.79
C PHE A 289 6.38 22.20 -27.98
N LEU A 290 7.20 21.16 -28.11
CA LEU A 290 8.63 21.29 -28.40
C LEU A 290 8.88 21.92 -29.76
N LEU A 291 8.09 21.59 -30.79
CA LEU A 291 8.18 22.21 -32.11
C LEU A 291 7.80 23.70 -32.06
N ILE A 292 6.68 24.03 -31.42
CA ILE A 292 6.25 25.43 -31.22
C ILE A 292 7.33 26.21 -30.46
N GLY A 293 7.89 25.62 -29.40
CA GLY A 293 8.99 26.20 -28.64
C GLY A 293 10.22 26.48 -29.50
N LYS A 294 10.63 25.54 -30.37
CA LYS A 294 11.75 25.73 -31.31
C LYS A 294 11.48 26.86 -32.30
N VAL A 295 10.26 26.95 -32.84
CA VAL A 295 9.85 28.04 -33.75
C VAL A 295 9.89 29.38 -33.05
N LEU A 296 9.37 29.48 -31.82
CA LEU A 296 9.42 30.69 -31.01
C LEU A 296 10.86 31.13 -30.73
N ILE A 297 11.73 30.20 -30.31
CA ILE A 297 13.16 30.48 -30.07
C ILE A 297 13.84 30.96 -31.36
N TYR A 298 13.54 30.34 -32.50
CA TYR A 298 14.06 30.78 -33.79
C TYR A 298 13.63 32.20 -34.15
N LEU A 299 12.34 32.53 -33.99
CA LEU A 299 11.81 33.87 -34.24
C LEU A 299 12.46 34.94 -33.35
N VAL A 300 12.63 34.64 -32.06
CA VAL A 300 13.32 35.53 -31.11
C VAL A 300 14.77 35.73 -31.53
N ARG A 301 15.50 34.65 -31.84
CA ARG A 301 16.89 34.72 -32.30
C ARG A 301 17.01 35.53 -33.60
N TYR A 302 16.10 35.30 -34.55
CA TYR A 302 16.08 36.03 -35.82
C TYR A 302 15.85 37.53 -35.60
N SER A 303 14.87 37.90 -34.76
CA SER A 303 14.58 39.30 -34.44
C SER A 303 15.76 40.01 -33.79
N ILE A 304 16.43 39.39 -32.81
CA ILE A 304 17.63 39.92 -32.14
C ILE A 304 18.79 40.07 -33.14
N THR A 305 19.02 39.07 -33.98
CA THR A 305 20.13 39.13 -34.95
C THR A 305 19.89 40.22 -35.99
N ASN A 306 18.65 40.37 -36.45
CA ASN A 306 18.29 41.39 -37.43
C ASN A 306 18.36 42.81 -36.83
N SER A 307 17.91 43.00 -35.58
CA SER A 307 18.02 44.29 -34.90
C SER A 307 19.48 44.70 -34.70
N LEU A 308 20.35 43.78 -34.25
CA LEU A 308 21.79 44.01 -34.15
C LEU A 308 22.42 44.34 -35.51
N LYS A 309 22.03 43.65 -36.58
CA LYS A 309 22.52 43.90 -37.94
C LYS A 309 22.16 45.31 -38.43
N ILE A 310 20.94 45.76 -38.15
CA ILE A 310 20.48 47.12 -38.50
C ILE A 310 21.29 48.18 -37.72
N VAL A 311 21.51 47.97 -36.42
CA VAL A 311 22.31 48.87 -35.58
C VAL A 311 23.77 48.93 -36.04
N LEU A 312 24.39 47.79 -36.37
CA LEU A 312 25.74 47.78 -36.94
C LEU A 312 25.83 48.50 -38.28
N LYS A 313 24.81 48.33 -39.14
CA LYS A 313 24.75 49.01 -40.44
C LYS A 313 24.60 50.52 -40.28
N SER A 314 23.80 51.00 -39.32
CA SER A 314 23.67 52.44 -39.06
C SER A 314 24.96 53.05 -38.51
N ILE A 315 25.64 52.36 -37.59
CA ILE A 315 26.96 52.79 -37.08
C ILE A 315 27.99 52.84 -38.22
N ALA A 316 28.02 51.84 -39.11
CA ALA A 316 28.92 51.81 -40.26
C ALA A 316 28.67 52.96 -41.25
N ILE A 317 27.40 53.34 -41.47
CA ILE A 317 27.07 54.49 -42.33
C ILE A 317 27.51 55.81 -41.69
N VAL A 318 27.29 55.99 -40.39
CA VAL A 318 27.69 57.21 -39.67
C VAL A 318 29.22 57.37 -39.62
N THR A 319 29.95 56.27 -39.46
CA THR A 319 31.42 56.29 -39.43
C THR A 319 32.05 56.50 -40.80
N ARG A 320 31.35 56.16 -41.90
CA ARG A 320 31.82 56.38 -43.28
C ARG A 320 31.52 57.77 -43.83
N ASN A 321 30.59 58.50 -43.20
CA ASN A 321 30.22 59.88 -43.55
C ASN A 321 30.97 60.93 -42.69
N LYS A 322 31.96 60.52 -41.90
CA LYS A 322 32.95 61.39 -41.24
C LYS A 322 34.30 61.22 -41.91
#